data_AF-A0A843GG96-F1
#
_entry.id   AF-A0A843GG96-F1
#
_cell.length_a   1.000
_cell.length_b   1.000
_cell.length_c   1.000
_cell.angle_alpha   90.00
_cell.angle_beta   90.00
_cell.angle_gamma   90.00
#
_symmetry.space_group_name_H-M   'P 1'
#
loop_
_entity.id
_entity.type
_entity.pdbx_description
1 polymer ?
#
loop_
_entity_poly.entity_id
_entity_poly.type
_entity_poly.pdbx_seq_one_letter_code
_entity_poly.pdbx_strand_id
1 'polypeptide(L)' 'MKCTWVIQGNYGYGWDDLTEEETKEEALKQKECYDKNEASPHRIIKRYVNE' A
#
# COMPACT_ATOMS: atom_id res chain seq x y z
N MET A 1 6.63 -6.69 17.77
CA MET A 1 6.86 -5.96 16.51
C MET A 1 6.01 -6.60 15.42
N LYS A 2 4.81 -6.06 15.19
CA LYS A 2 3.97 -6.49 14.08
C LYS A 2 4.47 -5.83 12.80
N CYS A 3 4.48 -6.56 11.70
CA CYS A 3 4.84 -6.03 10.39
C CYS A 3 3.61 -6.06 9.49
N THR A 4 3.27 -4.92 8.87
CA THR A 4 2.23 -4.84 7.84
C THR A 4 2.80 -4.29 6.53
N TRP A 5 2.17 -4.68 5.42
CA TRP A 5 2.47 -4.17 4.09
C TRP A 5 1.43 -3.12 3.73
N VAL A 6 1.84 -1.86 3.73
CA VAL A 6 0.94 -0.72 3.49
C VAL A 6 1.00 -0.33 2.02
N ILE A 7 -0.16 -0.24 1.39
CA ILE A 7 -0.31 0.32 0.04
C ILE A 7 -0.53 1.82 0.17
N GLN A 8 0.28 2.59 -0.55
CA GLN A 8 0.14 4.04 -0.63
C GLN A 8 -0.21 4.48 -2.05
N GLY A 9 -1.11 5.46 -2.16
CA GLY A 9 -1.43 6.15 -3.40
C GLY A 9 -0.92 7.57 -3.39
N ASN A 10 -0.56 8.12 -4.55
CA ASN A 10 -0.22 9.52 -4.69
C ASN A 10 -1.15 10.22 -5.69
N TYR A 11 -2.09 10.98 -5.15
CA TYR A 11 -3.12 11.71 -5.88
C TYR A 11 -2.75 13.17 -6.16
N GLY A 12 -1.46 13.50 -6.20
CA GLY A 12 -0.95 14.85 -6.49
C GLY A 12 -0.66 15.71 -5.26
N TYR A 13 -0.92 15.23 -4.05
CA TYR A 13 -0.67 15.95 -2.78
C TYR A 13 0.33 15.26 -1.84
N GLY A 14 0.94 14.16 -2.28
CA GLY A 14 1.82 13.34 -1.45
C GLY A 14 1.44 11.87 -1.49
N TRP A 15 2.08 11.06 -0.63
CA TRP A 15 1.76 9.64 -0.48
C TRP A 15 0.85 9.45 0.73
N ASP A 16 -0.34 8.91 0.52
CA ASP A 16 -1.30 8.58 1.56
C ASP A 16 -1.48 7.06 1.68
N ASP A 17 -1.70 6.58 2.91
CA ASP A 17 -2.00 5.18 3.18
C ASP A 17 -3.42 4.85 2.74
N LEU A 18 -3.57 3.86 1.85
CA LEU A 18 -4.87 3.42 1.34
C LEU A 18 -5.40 2.24 2.15
N THR A 19 -4.56 1.21 2.31
CA THR A 19 -4.89 0.00 3.04
C THR A 19 -3.61 -0.69 3.51
N GLU A 20 -3.74 -1.65 4.42
CA GLU A 20 -2.67 -2.50 4.90
C GLU A 20 -3.04 -3.98 4.79
N GLU A 21 -2.03 -4.80 4.48
CA GLU A 21 -2.17 -6.25 4.33
C GLU A 21 -1.16 -6.97 5.22
N GLU A 22 -1.50 -8.18 5.66
CA GLU A 22 -0.63 -8.99 6.50
C GLU A 22 0.50 -9.63 5.68
N THR A 23 0.25 -9.94 4.40
CA THR A 23 1.23 -10.51 3.49
C THR A 23 1.60 -9.59 2.34
N LYS A 24 2.83 -9.77 1.82
CA LYS A 24 3.31 -9.04 0.64
C LYS A 24 2.50 -9.39 -0.61
N GLU A 25 2.03 -10.63 -0.69
CA GLU A 25 1.28 -11.13 -1.85
C GLU A 25 -0.08 -10.45 -1.96
N GLU A 26 -0.82 -10.34 -0.85
CA GLU A 26 -2.08 -9.59 -0.78
C GLU A 26 -1.86 -8.12 -1.15
N ALA A 27 -0.81 -7.50 -0.61
CA ALA A 27 -0.48 -6.11 -0.94
C ALA A 27 -0.18 -5.91 -2.44
N LEU A 28 0.48 -6.88 -3.09
CA LEU A 28 0.76 -6.84 -4.52
C LEU A 28 -0.52 -6.96 -5.36
N LYS A 29 -1.42 -7.90 -5.01
CA LYS A 29 -2.72 -8.05 -5.68
C LYS A 29 -3.54 -6.77 -5.55
N GLN A 30 -3.56 -6.18 -4.36
CA GLN A 30 -4.31 -4.95 -4.10
C GLN A 30 -3.70 -3.75 -4.86
N LYS A 31 -2.37 -3.62 -4.88
CA LYS A 31 -1.68 -2.61 -5.69
C LYS A 31 -2.02 -2.77 -7.18
N GLU A 32 -2.00 -3.98 -7.72
CA GLU A 32 -2.35 -4.25 -9.11
C GLU A 32 -3.79 -3.83 -9.42
N CYS A 33 -4.72 -4.05 -8.47
CA CYS A 33 -6.09 -3.56 -8.58
C CYS A 33 -6.14 -2.04 -8.70
N TYR A 34 -5.41 -1.31 -7.84
CA TYR A 34 -5.34 0.14 -7.91
C TYR A 34 -4.69 0.65 -9.20
N ASP A 35 -3.55 0.09 -9.61
CA ASP A 35 -2.86 0.48 -10.85
C ASP A 35 -3.73 0.26 -12.11
N LYS A 36 -4.65 -0.71 -12.10
CA LYS A 36 -5.58 -0.96 -13.21
C LYS A 36 -6.77 0.00 -13.24
N ASN A 37 -7.23 0.45 -12.07
CA ASN A 37 -8.45 1.26 -11.95
C ASN A 37 -8.16 2.76 -11.89
N GLU A 38 -6.93 3.14 -11.57
CA GLU A 38 -6.58 4.53 -11.27
C GLU A 38 -5.31 4.93 -12.03
N ALA A 39 -5.27 6.18 -12.50
CA ALA A 39 -4.11 6.73 -13.19
C ALA A 39 -3.00 7.18 -12.23
N SER A 40 -3.30 7.24 -10.93
CA SER A 40 -2.36 7.65 -9.90
C SER A 40 -1.27 6.59 -9.68
N PRO A 41 -0.03 6.97 -9.34
CA PRO A 41 0.99 6.02 -8.96
C PRO A 41 0.72 5.43 -7.57
N HIS A 42 0.87 4.11 -7.44
CA HIS A 42 0.80 3.38 -6.17
C HIS A 42 2.15 2.76 -5.81
N ARG A 43 2.41 2.57 -4.50
CA ARG A 43 3.58 1.85 -3.99
C ARG A 43 3.22 1.00 -2.78
N ILE A 44 4.08 0.04 -2.46
CA ILE A 44 3.99 -0.76 -1.24
C ILE A 44 5.18 -0.42 -0.35
N ILE A 45 4.92 -0.18 0.93
CA ILE A 45 5.94 -0.02 1.96
C ILE A 45 5.76 -1.08 3.05
N LYS A 46 6.84 -1.43 3.74
CA LYS A 46 6.81 -2.33 4.89
C LYS A 46 6.86 -1.49 6.16
N ARG A 47 5.84 -1.57 7.01
CA ARG A 47 5.75 -0.81 8.27
C ARG A 47 5.84 -1.77 9.46
N TYR A 48 6.66 -1.41 10.44
CA TYR A 48 6.80 -2.13 11.69
C TYR A 48 6.14 -1.30 12.80
N VAL A 49 5.22 -1.92 13.53
CA VAL A 49 4.57 -1.30 14.68
C VAL A 49 5.16 -1.95 15.94
N ASN A 50 5.72 -1.11 16.81
CA ASN A 50 6.09 -1.50 18.16
C ASN A 50 4.86 -1.28 19.04
N GLU A 51 4.31 -2.37 19.56
CA GLU A 51 3.29 -2.35 20.63
C GLU A 51 3.95 -2.04 21.97
#